data_AF-D3EAS1-F1
#
_entry.id   AF-D3EAS1-F1
#
_cell.length_a   1.000
_cell.length_b   1.000
_cell.length_c   1.000
_cell.angle_alpha   90.00
_cell.angle_beta   90.00
_cell.angle_gamma   90.00
#
_symmetry.space_group_name_H-M   'P 1'
#
loop_
_entity.id
_entity.type
_entity.pdbx_description
1 polymer ?
#
loop_
_entity_poly.entity_id
_entity_poly.type
_entity_poly.pdbx_seq_one_letter_code
_entity_poly.pdbx_strand_id
1 'polypeptide(L)'
;MGNNKFLLVLLIFLILVGCNGETSKSEIIMNNGNGETFESEQATKESKTIEFINDDHDVYVYGRLSEHGDKISDFVIRYNKGEVGPFQWIQSSLRDPIIYSEDINQDNQNEIVFINILDHGTGIILSEAHVVSINSVEAIVEPIQDIIKENVTFSGRKVYLGDSLIYESSKYGDLKAYYDDWINYKVVDGKLIGGVRIGDGRTEQYAGYLEVEYAFCEGKYIAQEIRHIDDDKMQTEGTPLQFTKRKN
;
A
#
# COMPACT_ATOMS: atom_id res chain seq x y z
N MET A 1 -19.92 51.83 -24.94
CA MET A 1 -19.64 52.06 -23.50
C MET A 1 -20.18 50.84 -22.78
N GLY A 2 -19.41 49.84 -22.33
CA GLY A 2 -18.05 49.82 -21.84
C GLY A 2 -18.11 49.29 -20.40
N ASN A 3 -17.77 48.01 -20.20
CA ASN A 3 -16.84 47.56 -19.16
C ASN A 3 -16.79 46.03 -19.10
N ASN A 4 -15.63 45.54 -19.53
CA ASN A 4 -15.14 44.18 -19.41
C ASN A 4 -15.04 43.78 -17.94
N LYS A 5 -15.64 42.65 -17.55
CA LYS A 5 -15.24 41.96 -16.32
C LYS A 5 -14.18 40.92 -16.67
N PHE A 6 -12.96 41.31 -16.33
CA PHE A 6 -11.75 40.51 -16.29
C PHE A 6 -12.01 39.21 -15.50
N LEU A 7 -11.96 38.06 -16.18
CA LEU A 7 -11.95 36.77 -15.52
C LEU A 7 -10.47 36.41 -15.26
N LEU A 8 -10.10 36.38 -13.99
CA LEU A 8 -8.77 36.03 -13.53
C LEU A 8 -8.57 34.52 -13.73
N VAL A 9 -7.77 34.14 -14.71
CA VAL A 9 -7.26 32.77 -14.85
C VAL A 9 -6.09 32.62 -13.88
N LEU A 10 -6.29 31.86 -12.81
CA LEU A 10 -5.23 31.50 -11.87
C LEU A 10 -4.45 30.32 -12.49
N LEU A 11 -3.30 30.62 -13.09
CA LEU A 11 -2.36 29.61 -13.59
C LEU A 11 -1.48 29.16 -12.41
N ILE A 12 -1.72 27.97 -11.87
CA ILE A 12 -0.84 27.36 -10.87
C ILE A 12 0.32 26.70 -11.62
N PHE A 13 1.52 27.29 -11.51
CA PHE A 13 2.77 26.67 -11.93
C PHE A 13 3.18 25.62 -10.89
N LEU A 14 3.02 24.33 -11.22
CA LEU A 14 3.69 23.25 -10.52
C LEU A 14 5.15 23.20 -11.01
N ILE A 15 6.07 23.46 -10.08
CA ILE A 15 7.51 23.36 -10.29
C ILE A 15 7.88 21.88 -10.28
N LEU A 16 8.19 21.33 -11.45
CA LEU A 16 8.87 20.03 -11.59
C LEU A 16 10.33 20.23 -11.18
N VAL A 17 10.67 19.84 -9.95
CA VAL A 17 12.07 19.68 -9.52
C VAL A 17 12.55 18.34 -10.05
N GLY A 18 13.45 18.37 -11.04
CA GLY A 18 14.11 17.19 -11.56
C GLY A 18 15.10 16.64 -10.53
N CYS A 19 14.86 15.41 -10.08
CA CYS A 19 15.76 14.70 -9.18
C CYS A 19 16.83 13.95 -9.98
N ASN A 20 18.07 14.43 -9.92
CA ASN A 20 19.27 13.73 -10.38
C ASN A 20 20.06 13.26 -9.15
N GLY A 21 20.18 11.94 -8.97
CA GLY A 21 20.99 11.31 -7.92
C GLY A 21 22.02 10.35 -8.52
N GLU A 22 23.29 10.69 -8.38
CA GLU A 22 24.44 9.87 -8.76
C GLU A 22 24.64 8.68 -7.81
N THR A 23 24.99 7.53 -8.38
CA THR A 23 25.35 6.29 -7.68
C THR A 23 26.77 6.33 -7.11
N SER A 24 26.92 6.05 -5.81
CA SER A 24 28.19 5.76 -5.16
C SER A 24 28.34 4.25 -4.93
N LYS A 25 29.42 3.66 -5.46
CA LYS A 25 29.85 2.28 -5.22
C LYS A 25 30.78 2.24 -4.00
N SER A 26 30.51 1.35 -3.05
CA SER A 26 31.47 0.98 -2.01
C SER A 26 31.91 -0.48 -2.18
N GLU A 27 33.22 -0.67 -2.35
CA GLU A 27 33.92 -1.95 -2.25
C GLU A 27 33.96 -2.45 -0.80
N ILE A 28 33.76 -3.75 -0.60
CA ILE A 28 34.03 -4.44 0.67
C ILE A 28 35.22 -5.37 0.49
N ILE A 29 36.19 -5.20 1.39
CA ILE A 29 37.46 -5.91 1.51
C ILE A 29 37.21 -7.30 2.12
N MET A 30 37.69 -8.36 1.45
CA MET A 30 37.70 -9.72 1.99
C MET A 30 38.83 -9.91 2.99
N ASN A 31 38.54 -10.53 4.13
CA ASN A 31 39.54 -10.97 5.09
C ASN A 31 39.45 -12.49 5.34
N ASN A 32 40.58 -13.16 5.12
CA ASN A 32 40.79 -14.60 5.27
C ASN A 32 41.05 -14.97 6.74
N GLY A 33 40.38 -16.01 7.23
CA GLY A 33 40.65 -16.60 8.55
C GLY A 33 40.25 -18.07 8.59
N ASN A 34 41.27 -18.93 8.72
CA ASN A 34 41.18 -20.38 8.78
C ASN A 34 40.48 -20.92 10.05
N GLY A 35 39.87 -22.10 9.90
CA GLY A 35 39.94 -23.16 10.92
C GLY A 35 38.66 -23.39 11.71
N GLU A 36 37.90 -24.41 11.32
CA GLU A 36 37.54 -25.60 12.12
C GLU A 36 36.32 -26.28 11.49
N THR A 37 36.57 -27.46 10.90
CA THR A 37 35.54 -28.29 10.29
C THR A 37 34.80 -29.03 11.41
N PHE A 38 33.73 -28.43 11.92
CA PHE A 38 32.68 -29.17 12.62
C PHE A 38 31.71 -29.71 11.57
N GLU A 39 31.76 -31.02 11.30
CA GLU A 39 30.67 -31.73 10.65
C GLU A 39 29.45 -31.71 11.60
N SER A 40 28.67 -30.64 11.49
CA SER A 40 27.29 -30.64 11.92
C SER A 40 26.50 -31.26 10.77
N GLU A 41 26.04 -32.49 10.94
CA GLU A 41 24.86 -33.00 10.23
C GLU A 41 23.65 -32.13 10.63
N GLN A 42 23.61 -30.90 10.12
CA GLN A 42 22.37 -30.18 9.96
C GLN A 42 21.68 -30.87 8.80
N ALA A 43 20.78 -31.79 9.12
CA ALA A 43 19.68 -32.13 8.22
C ALA A 43 19.05 -30.78 7.82
N THR A 44 19.34 -30.33 6.60
CA THR A 44 18.71 -29.18 5.98
C THR A 44 17.24 -29.54 5.83
N LYS A 45 16.47 -29.23 6.87
CA LYS A 45 15.02 -29.33 6.88
C LYS A 45 14.55 -28.49 5.71
N GLU A 46 14.15 -29.14 4.61
CA GLU A 46 13.70 -28.46 3.39
C GLU A 46 12.63 -27.44 3.78
N SER A 47 12.95 -26.15 3.58
CA SER A 47 11.99 -25.10 3.87
C SER A 47 10.87 -25.19 2.85
N LYS A 48 9.64 -25.37 3.34
CA LYS A 48 8.46 -25.34 2.47
C LYS A 48 8.31 -23.95 1.87
N THR A 49 8.04 -23.89 0.57
CA THR A 49 7.70 -22.66 -0.13
C THR A 49 6.20 -22.64 -0.42
N ILE A 50 5.63 -21.45 -0.48
CA ILE A 50 4.27 -21.18 -0.94
C ILE A 50 4.35 -20.31 -2.20
N GLU A 51 3.41 -20.49 -3.12
CA GLU A 51 3.34 -19.77 -4.39
C GLU A 51 2.04 -18.97 -4.45
N PHE A 52 2.17 -17.71 -4.85
CA PHE A 52 1.07 -16.82 -5.19
C PHE A 52 1.23 -16.37 -6.64
N ILE A 53 0.11 -16.12 -7.32
CA ILE A 53 0.08 -15.78 -8.74
C ILE A 53 -0.95 -14.68 -8.97
N ASN A 54 -0.64 -13.73 -9.86
CA ASN A 54 -1.61 -12.71 -10.26
C ASN A 54 -2.63 -13.26 -11.29
N ASP A 55 -3.68 -12.48 -11.55
CA ASP A 55 -4.78 -12.88 -12.44
C ASP A 55 -4.35 -13.12 -13.89
N ASP A 56 -3.29 -12.45 -14.36
CA ASP A 56 -2.75 -12.61 -15.72
C ASP A 56 -1.72 -13.76 -15.82
N HIS A 57 -1.39 -14.42 -14.71
CA HIS A 57 -0.45 -15.53 -14.63
C HIS A 57 0.97 -15.21 -15.17
N ASP A 58 1.40 -13.95 -15.13
CA ASP A 58 2.70 -13.50 -15.59
C ASP A 58 3.66 -13.09 -14.45
N VAL A 59 3.13 -12.98 -13.22
CA VAL A 59 3.89 -12.74 -12.00
C VAL A 59 3.61 -13.85 -10.99
N TYR A 60 4.70 -14.47 -10.53
CA TYR A 60 4.71 -15.50 -9.50
C TYR A 60 5.49 -14.98 -8.29
N VAL A 61 4.91 -15.11 -7.11
CA VAL A 61 5.55 -14.71 -5.86
C VAL A 61 5.71 -15.93 -4.97
N TYR A 62 6.94 -16.26 -4.65
CA TYR A 62 7.30 -17.39 -3.79
C TYR A 62 7.66 -16.89 -2.40
N GLY A 63 6.96 -17.37 -1.39
CA GLY A 63 7.29 -17.09 0.01
C GLY A 63 7.87 -18.32 0.70
N ARG A 64 8.81 -18.12 1.63
CA ARG A 64 9.31 -19.15 2.52
C ARG A 64 8.42 -19.28 3.73
N LEU A 65 7.93 -20.49 3.98
CA LEU A 65 7.13 -20.77 5.16
C LEU A 65 8.02 -20.97 6.39
N SER A 66 7.60 -20.40 7.53
CA SER A 66 8.23 -20.64 8.83
C SER A 66 8.22 -22.13 9.17
N GLU A 67 9.08 -22.56 10.09
CA GLU A 67 9.11 -23.95 10.55
C GLU A 67 7.76 -24.44 11.10
N HIS A 68 6.96 -23.54 11.67
CA HIS A 68 5.66 -23.84 12.26
C HIS A 68 4.50 -23.66 11.29
N GLY A 69 4.73 -23.13 10.08
CA GLY A 69 3.66 -22.92 9.11
C GLY A 69 2.77 -21.72 9.39
N ASP A 70 3.14 -20.87 10.34
CA ASP A 70 2.33 -19.76 10.85
C ASP A 70 2.68 -18.40 10.21
N LYS A 71 3.81 -18.32 9.50
CA LYS A 71 4.31 -17.09 8.87
C LYS A 71 4.96 -17.39 7.54
N ILE A 72 4.89 -16.42 6.64
CA ILE A 72 5.59 -16.45 5.35
C ILE A 72 6.54 -15.26 5.32
N SER A 73 7.78 -15.49 4.89
CA SER A 73 8.85 -14.50 4.77
C SER A 73 9.70 -14.75 3.51
N ASP A 74 10.75 -13.94 3.30
CA ASP A 74 11.75 -14.13 2.24
C ASP A 74 11.13 -14.29 0.84
N PHE A 75 10.35 -13.30 0.43
CA PHE A 75 9.58 -13.34 -0.81
C PHE A 75 10.48 -13.17 -2.03
N VAL A 76 10.39 -14.09 -2.99
CA VAL A 76 11.06 -14.01 -4.30
C VAL A 76 9.99 -13.86 -5.38
N ILE A 77 10.16 -12.89 -6.27
CA ILE A 77 9.23 -12.64 -7.36
C ILE A 77 9.87 -13.15 -8.65
N ARG A 78 9.15 -14.00 -9.38
CA ARG A 78 9.50 -14.47 -10.72
C ARG A 78 8.53 -13.89 -11.72
N TYR A 79 9.07 -13.31 -12.78
CA TYR A 79 8.31 -12.74 -13.89
C TYR A 79 9.10 -12.89 -15.20
N ASN A 80 8.55 -12.40 -16.31
CA ASN A 80 9.11 -12.61 -17.66
C ASN A 80 10.59 -12.25 -17.84
N LYS A 81 11.15 -11.31 -17.05
CA LYS A 81 12.57 -10.92 -17.16
C LYS A 81 13.50 -11.67 -16.19
N GLY A 82 12.98 -12.48 -15.28
CA GLY A 82 13.79 -13.25 -14.33
C GLY A 82 13.20 -13.29 -12.92
N GLU A 83 14.10 -13.43 -11.94
CA GLU A 83 13.75 -13.51 -10.52
C GLU A 83 14.38 -12.35 -9.74
N VAL A 84 13.65 -11.82 -8.76
CA VAL A 84 14.07 -10.69 -7.91
C VAL A 84 13.72 -10.96 -6.45
N GLY A 85 14.54 -10.43 -5.54
CA GLY A 85 14.46 -10.70 -4.10
C GLY A 85 15.70 -11.42 -3.56
N PRO A 86 15.65 -11.99 -2.34
CA PRO A 86 14.46 -12.07 -1.47
C PRO A 86 14.11 -10.74 -0.83
N PHE A 87 12.82 -10.46 -0.71
CA PHE A 87 12.26 -9.35 0.06
C PHE A 87 11.86 -9.81 1.45
N GLN A 88 12.23 -9.02 2.46
CA GLN A 88 12.03 -9.33 3.88
C GLN A 88 10.65 -8.89 4.38
N TRP A 89 9.61 -9.24 3.63
CA TRP A 89 8.22 -8.96 4.02
C TRP A 89 7.73 -10.04 4.99
N ILE A 90 6.77 -9.68 5.85
CA ILE A 90 6.20 -10.60 6.83
C ILE A 90 4.71 -10.71 6.58
N GLN A 91 4.27 -11.89 6.20
CA GLN A 91 2.85 -12.21 6.10
C GLN A 91 2.48 -13.17 7.23
N SER A 92 1.61 -12.69 8.12
CA SER A 92 1.07 -13.44 9.26
C SER A 92 -0.36 -13.91 9.03
N SER A 93 -1.00 -13.48 7.95
CA SER A 93 -2.36 -13.92 7.59
C SER A 93 -2.33 -15.13 6.67
N LEU A 94 -3.35 -15.97 6.81
CA LEU A 94 -3.64 -17.06 5.88
C LEU A 94 -4.39 -16.60 4.63
N ARG A 95 -4.72 -15.30 4.51
CA ARG A 95 -5.31 -14.76 3.29
C ARG A 95 -4.22 -14.60 2.25
N ASP A 96 -4.54 -15.00 1.02
CA ASP A 96 -3.68 -14.77 -0.12
C ASP A 96 -3.49 -13.26 -0.33
N PRO A 97 -2.26 -12.81 -0.63
CA PRO A 97 -1.99 -11.43 -1.00
C PRO A 97 -2.65 -11.11 -2.35
N ILE A 98 -2.82 -9.83 -2.63
CA ILE A 98 -3.28 -9.36 -3.96
C ILE A 98 -2.06 -8.88 -4.73
N ILE A 99 -1.91 -9.34 -5.98
CA ILE A 99 -0.75 -9.04 -6.81
C ILE A 99 -1.22 -8.35 -8.09
N TYR A 100 -0.67 -7.18 -8.38
CA TYR A 100 -0.87 -6.46 -9.64
C TYR A 100 0.43 -6.36 -10.43
N SER A 101 0.32 -6.32 -11.75
CA SER A 101 1.39 -5.89 -12.65
C SER A 101 0.90 -4.74 -13.53
N GLU A 102 1.25 -3.51 -13.17
CA GLU A 102 0.70 -2.32 -13.82
C GLU A 102 1.69 -1.15 -13.76
N ASP A 103 1.70 -0.29 -14.77
CA ASP A 103 2.49 0.95 -14.80
C ASP A 103 1.81 2.00 -13.92
N ILE A 104 2.18 2.02 -12.64
CA ILE A 104 1.55 2.90 -11.64
C ILE A 104 2.33 4.21 -11.45
N ASN A 105 3.56 4.27 -11.95
CA ASN A 105 4.39 5.49 -11.92
C ASN A 105 4.33 6.30 -13.24
N GLN A 106 3.67 5.77 -14.27
CA GLN A 106 3.50 6.37 -15.60
C GLN A 106 4.82 6.51 -16.40
N ASP A 107 5.76 5.58 -16.23
CA ASP A 107 7.05 5.56 -16.94
C ASP A 107 7.07 4.63 -18.17
N ASN A 108 5.94 3.99 -18.49
CA ASN A 108 5.76 2.96 -19.51
C ASN A 108 6.39 1.61 -19.18
N GLN A 109 6.65 1.33 -17.90
CA GLN A 109 7.05 0.02 -17.41
C GLN A 109 6.16 -0.40 -16.26
N ASN A 110 5.75 -1.66 -16.26
CA ASN A 110 4.93 -2.16 -15.16
C ASN A 110 5.77 -2.34 -13.89
N GLU A 111 5.20 -1.90 -12.77
CA GLU A 111 5.59 -2.30 -11.44
C GLU A 111 4.85 -3.58 -11.01
N ILE A 112 5.42 -4.27 -10.04
CA ILE A 112 4.75 -5.35 -9.31
C ILE A 112 4.27 -4.77 -7.99
N VAL A 113 2.96 -4.76 -7.76
CA VAL A 113 2.36 -4.34 -6.49
C VAL A 113 1.91 -5.56 -5.73
N PHE A 114 2.51 -5.79 -4.57
CA PHE A 114 2.16 -6.87 -3.66
C PHE A 114 1.42 -6.27 -2.45
N ILE A 115 0.14 -6.57 -2.33
CA ILE A 115 -0.71 -6.12 -1.21
C ILE A 115 -0.83 -7.27 -0.22
N ASN A 116 -0.07 -7.16 0.86
CA ASN A 116 -0.09 -8.08 1.97
C ASN A 116 -1.31 -7.79 2.85
N ILE A 117 -2.12 -8.81 3.14
CA ILE A 117 -3.29 -8.66 4.03
C ILE A 117 -2.89 -9.15 5.42
N LEU A 118 -2.92 -8.25 6.40
CA LEU A 118 -2.58 -8.48 7.80
C LEU A 118 -3.88 -8.63 8.63
N ASP A 119 -4.73 -9.60 8.29
CA ASP A 119 -5.99 -9.81 9.02
C ASP A 119 -5.76 -10.29 10.47
N HIS A 120 -6.49 -9.71 11.43
CA HIS A 120 -6.46 -10.07 12.86
C HIS A 120 -7.72 -10.83 13.35
N GLY A 121 -8.60 -11.28 12.44
CA GLY A 121 -9.71 -12.18 12.77
C GLY A 121 -10.97 -11.50 13.32
N THR A 122 -11.08 -10.18 13.22
CA THR A 122 -12.22 -9.38 13.72
C THR A 122 -13.05 -8.71 12.62
N GLY A 123 -12.79 -9.04 11.35
CA GLY A 123 -13.42 -8.36 10.21
C GLY A 123 -12.81 -7.00 9.88
N ILE A 124 -11.73 -6.62 10.56
CA ILE A 124 -10.88 -5.47 10.22
C ILE A 124 -9.87 -5.94 9.18
N ILE A 125 -9.81 -5.25 8.05
CA ILE A 125 -8.80 -5.47 7.02
C ILE A 125 -7.70 -4.47 7.29
N LEU A 126 -6.53 -4.95 7.67
CA LEU A 126 -5.28 -4.21 7.66
C LEU A 126 -4.48 -4.75 6.48
N SER A 127 -3.91 -3.87 5.67
CA SER A 127 -3.06 -4.28 4.55
C SER A 127 -1.85 -3.37 4.44
N GLU A 128 -0.82 -3.89 3.79
CA GLU A 128 0.44 -3.22 3.50
C GLU A 128 0.75 -3.41 2.02
N ALA A 129 1.16 -2.32 1.36
CA ALA A 129 1.53 -2.35 -0.05
C ALA A 129 3.05 -2.32 -0.20
N HIS A 130 3.57 -3.28 -0.96
CA HIS A 130 4.96 -3.31 -1.43
C HIS A 130 4.97 -3.10 -2.93
N VAL A 131 5.81 -2.17 -3.41
CA VAL A 131 5.94 -1.91 -4.84
C VAL A 131 7.36 -2.22 -5.28
N VAL A 132 7.49 -3.18 -6.19
CA VAL A 132 8.78 -3.56 -6.76
C VAL A 132 8.84 -3.10 -8.19
N SER A 133 9.77 -2.20 -8.47
CA SER A 133 10.06 -1.78 -9.84
C SER A 133 10.73 -2.92 -10.61
N ILE A 134 10.59 -2.89 -11.94
CA ILE A 134 11.10 -3.95 -12.80
C ILE A 134 12.64 -4.05 -12.83
N ASN A 135 13.35 -3.06 -12.29
CA ASN A 135 14.81 -3.13 -12.09
C ASN A 135 15.21 -3.83 -10.78
N SER A 136 14.25 -4.46 -10.10
CA SER A 136 14.42 -5.24 -8.86
C SER A 136 14.56 -4.41 -7.58
N VAL A 137 14.28 -3.10 -7.63
CA VAL A 137 14.34 -2.23 -6.45
C VAL A 137 12.93 -2.04 -5.90
N GLU A 138 12.76 -2.34 -4.62
CA GLU A 138 11.54 -2.01 -3.87
C GLU A 138 11.48 -0.49 -3.65
N ALA A 139 10.38 0.12 -4.08
CA ALA A 139 10.06 1.50 -3.78
C ALA A 139 9.41 1.58 -2.39
N ILE A 140 9.80 2.58 -1.61
CA ILE A 140 9.19 2.81 -0.29
C ILE A 140 7.80 3.39 -0.50
N VAL A 141 6.78 2.78 0.07
CA VAL A 141 5.42 3.34 0.14
C VAL A 141 5.26 4.03 1.48
N GLU A 142 4.91 5.31 1.47
CA GLU A 142 4.65 6.08 2.69
C GLU A 142 3.44 5.47 3.44
N PRO A 143 3.60 5.10 4.72
CA PRO A 143 2.50 4.49 5.49
C PRO A 143 1.30 5.43 5.58
N ILE A 144 0.12 4.95 5.18
CA ILE A 144 -1.11 5.74 5.24
C ILE A 144 -1.41 6.29 6.64
N GLN A 145 -1.04 5.57 7.70
CA GLN A 145 -1.23 6.02 9.07
C GLN A 145 -0.45 7.31 9.36
N ASP A 146 0.76 7.44 8.83
CA ASP A 146 1.58 8.63 9.00
C ASP A 146 0.97 9.81 8.22
N ILE A 147 0.54 9.56 6.98
CA ILE A 147 -0.17 10.55 6.14
C ILE A 147 -1.42 11.06 6.85
N ILE A 148 -2.26 10.17 7.39
CA ILE A 148 -3.47 10.56 8.12
C ILE A 148 -3.14 11.34 9.38
N LYS A 149 -2.15 10.90 10.16
CA LYS A 149 -1.74 11.58 11.39
C LYS A 149 -1.28 13.02 11.15
N GLU A 150 -0.63 13.27 10.02
CA GLU A 150 -0.13 14.60 9.66
C GLU A 150 -1.21 15.52 9.08
N ASN A 151 -2.19 14.96 8.36
CA ASN A 151 -3.15 15.73 7.58
C ASN A 151 -4.55 15.81 8.21
N VAL A 152 -4.87 14.95 9.17
CA VAL A 152 -6.22 14.82 9.74
C VAL A 152 -6.24 15.20 11.20
N THR A 153 -7.11 16.16 11.56
CA THR A 153 -7.30 16.61 12.93
C THR A 153 -8.67 16.22 13.47
N PHE A 154 -8.68 15.55 14.62
CA PHE A 154 -9.89 15.22 15.37
C PHE A 154 -10.11 16.25 16.49
N SER A 155 -11.22 16.99 16.43
CA SER A 155 -11.60 17.96 17.47
C SER A 155 -12.98 17.61 18.04
N GLY A 156 -12.97 16.74 19.05
CA GLY A 156 -14.18 16.20 19.67
C GLY A 156 -15.00 15.38 18.68
N ARG A 157 -16.07 15.98 18.15
CA ARG A 157 -17.00 15.36 17.19
C ARG A 157 -16.69 15.71 15.73
N LYS A 158 -15.72 16.58 15.50
CA LYS A 158 -15.37 17.11 14.19
C LYS A 158 -14.08 16.49 13.69
N VAL A 159 -14.07 16.17 12.40
CA VAL A 159 -12.89 15.67 11.69
C VAL A 159 -12.55 16.68 10.60
N TYR A 160 -11.30 17.10 10.58
CA TYR A 160 -10.78 18.07 9.64
C TYR A 160 -9.69 17.43 8.78
N LEU A 161 -9.71 17.71 7.49
CA LEU A 161 -8.61 17.46 6.56
C LEU A 161 -7.96 18.81 6.25
N GLY A 162 -6.75 19.02 6.77
CA GLY A 162 -6.19 20.37 6.90
C GLY A 162 -7.15 21.27 7.68
N ASP A 163 -7.54 22.40 7.09
CA ASP A 163 -8.50 23.35 7.69
C ASP A 163 -9.97 23.06 7.32
N SER A 164 -10.24 22.06 6.48
CA SER A 164 -11.58 21.77 5.98
C SER A 164 -12.31 20.77 6.87
N LEU A 165 -13.50 21.15 7.35
CA LEU A 165 -14.38 20.21 8.06
C LEU A 165 -14.93 19.18 7.06
N ILE A 166 -14.57 17.91 7.24
CA ILE A 166 -15.02 16.81 6.38
C ILE A 166 -16.12 15.98 7.03
N TYR A 167 -16.17 15.94 8.37
CA TYR A 167 -17.21 15.21 9.08
C TYR A 167 -17.51 15.84 10.45
N GLU A 168 -18.79 15.85 10.83
CA GLU A 168 -19.24 16.22 12.18
C GLU A 168 -20.30 15.22 12.66
N SER A 169 -20.00 14.50 13.76
CA SER A 169 -20.95 13.57 14.36
C SER A 169 -22.14 14.33 14.96
N SER A 170 -23.31 14.14 14.37
CA SER A 170 -24.49 14.98 14.63
C SER A 170 -25.58 14.34 15.50
N LYS A 171 -25.54 13.03 15.76
CA LYS A 171 -26.80 12.31 16.04
C LYS A 171 -27.02 11.75 17.44
N TYR A 172 -26.01 11.23 18.15
CA TYR A 172 -26.23 10.62 19.48
C TYR A 172 -24.93 10.60 20.33
N GLY A 173 -24.89 11.40 21.42
CA GLY A 173 -23.91 11.27 22.52
C GLY A 173 -22.55 11.99 22.37
N ASP A 174 -21.75 11.90 23.44
CA ASP A 174 -20.36 12.43 23.59
C ASP A 174 -19.29 11.59 22.86
N LEU A 175 -19.69 10.82 21.85
CA LEU A 175 -18.79 9.93 21.13
C LEU A 175 -17.82 10.75 20.26
N LYS A 176 -16.53 10.44 20.37
CA LYS A 176 -15.46 11.10 19.62
C LYS A 176 -15.25 10.38 18.30
N ALA A 177 -15.01 11.16 17.24
CA ALA A 177 -14.56 10.59 15.97
C ALA A 177 -13.12 10.07 16.11
N TYR A 178 -12.81 8.98 15.41
CA TYR A 178 -11.48 8.37 15.34
C TYR A 178 -11.24 7.76 13.95
N TYR A 179 -10.00 7.45 13.60
CA TYR A 179 -9.71 6.61 12.44
C TYR A 179 -9.62 5.15 12.88
N ASP A 180 -10.25 4.26 12.14
CA ASP A 180 -10.24 2.82 12.42
C ASP A 180 -8.94 2.18 11.89
N ASP A 181 -8.56 1.03 12.41
CA ASP A 181 -7.41 0.25 11.93
C ASP A 181 -7.71 -0.48 10.61
N TRP A 182 -8.80 -0.09 9.93
CA TRP A 182 -9.16 -0.59 8.61
C TRP A 182 -8.34 0.15 7.56
N ILE A 183 -7.36 -0.53 6.99
CA ILE A 183 -6.45 -0.04 5.97
C ILE A 183 -6.48 -0.97 4.78
N ASN A 184 -6.86 -0.42 3.63
CA ASN A 184 -6.95 -1.18 2.39
C ASN A 184 -6.19 -0.47 1.27
N TYR A 185 -5.26 -1.17 0.63
CA TYR A 185 -4.62 -0.72 -0.59
C TYR A 185 -5.25 -1.39 -1.82
N LYS A 186 -5.26 -0.67 -2.94
CA LYS A 186 -5.71 -1.18 -4.25
C LYS A 186 -4.95 -0.47 -5.37
N VAL A 187 -4.91 -1.11 -6.53
CA VAL A 187 -4.49 -0.45 -7.78
C VAL A 187 -5.74 -0.22 -8.63
N VAL A 188 -5.94 1.02 -9.09
CA VAL A 188 -7.08 1.40 -9.93
C VAL A 188 -6.60 2.37 -11.00
N ASP A 189 -6.85 2.05 -12.27
CA ASP A 189 -6.53 2.89 -13.43
C ASP A 189 -5.08 3.40 -13.42
N GLY A 190 -4.10 2.51 -13.20
CA GLY A 190 -2.68 2.85 -13.16
C GLY A 190 -2.27 3.66 -11.93
N LYS A 191 -2.99 3.56 -10.81
CA LYS A 191 -2.71 4.32 -9.59
C LYS A 191 -2.78 3.46 -8.35
N LEU A 192 -1.81 3.65 -7.45
CA LEU A 192 -1.87 3.10 -6.10
C LEU A 192 -2.76 3.97 -5.22
N ILE A 193 -3.80 3.36 -4.65
CA ILE A 193 -4.76 4.02 -3.75
C ILE A 193 -4.74 3.29 -2.40
N GLY A 194 -4.53 4.05 -1.32
CA GLY A 194 -4.74 3.58 0.05
C GLY A 194 -6.04 4.13 0.63
N GLY A 195 -6.71 3.37 1.49
CA GLY A 195 -7.98 3.74 2.11
C GLY A 195 -7.97 3.49 3.61
N VAL A 196 -8.46 4.47 4.39
CA VAL A 196 -8.65 4.40 5.85
C VAL A 196 -10.10 4.73 6.20
N ARG A 197 -10.72 3.98 7.12
CA ARG A 197 -12.08 4.30 7.61
C ARG A 197 -12.06 5.35 8.71
N ILE A 198 -13.09 6.19 8.74
CA ILE A 198 -13.38 7.08 9.87
C ILE A 198 -14.53 6.48 10.68
N GLY A 199 -14.28 6.20 11.95
CA GLY A 199 -15.29 5.74 12.92
C GLY A 199 -15.93 6.90 13.69
N ASP A 200 -17.19 6.74 14.07
CA ASP A 200 -17.95 7.74 14.85
C ASP A 200 -18.24 7.33 16.31
N GLY A 201 -17.65 6.23 16.77
CA GLY A 201 -17.85 5.70 18.13
C GLY A 201 -18.99 4.70 18.26
N ARG A 202 -19.79 4.48 17.22
CA ARG A 202 -20.79 3.41 17.21
C ARG A 202 -20.21 2.15 16.58
N THR A 203 -20.58 1.00 17.16
CA THR A 203 -20.41 -0.27 16.47
C THR A 203 -21.21 -0.22 15.17
N GLU A 204 -20.54 -0.43 14.04
CA GLU A 204 -21.12 -0.63 12.69
C GLU A 204 -21.59 0.64 11.92
N GLN A 205 -21.35 1.86 12.41
CA GLN A 205 -21.60 3.08 11.63
C GLN A 205 -20.29 3.81 11.33
N TYR A 206 -20.04 4.04 10.05
CA TYR A 206 -18.85 4.72 9.57
C TYR A 206 -19.20 6.13 9.10
N ALA A 207 -18.28 7.06 9.33
CA ALA A 207 -18.36 8.44 8.88
C ALA A 207 -17.93 8.61 7.41
N GLY A 208 -17.71 7.48 6.72
CA GLY A 208 -17.05 7.41 5.42
C GLY A 208 -15.60 6.95 5.54
N TYR A 209 -14.82 7.24 4.50
CA TYR A 209 -13.42 6.83 4.39
C TYR A 209 -12.56 7.95 3.81
N LEU A 210 -11.27 7.89 4.12
CA LEU A 210 -10.23 8.70 3.50
C LEU A 210 -9.54 7.85 2.45
N GLU A 211 -9.46 8.36 1.24
CA GLU A 211 -8.65 7.81 0.17
C GLU A 211 -7.40 8.65 -0.02
N VAL A 212 -6.26 7.98 -0.14
CA VAL A 212 -4.96 8.56 -0.46
C VAL A 212 -4.54 8.04 -1.82
N GLU A 213 -4.39 8.95 -2.77
CA GLU A 213 -3.76 8.67 -4.06
C GLU A 213 -2.26 8.90 -3.92
N TYR A 214 -1.46 7.92 -4.33
CA TYR A 214 0.00 7.97 -4.24
C TYR A 214 0.64 8.37 -5.57
N ALA A 215 1.70 9.16 -5.51
CA ALA A 215 2.57 9.46 -6.65
C ALA A 215 4.01 9.01 -6.38
N PHE A 216 4.69 8.57 -7.44
CA PHE A 216 6.10 8.22 -7.36
C PHE A 216 6.99 9.47 -7.43
N CYS A 217 7.83 9.67 -6.43
CA CYS A 217 8.78 10.77 -6.33
C CYS A 217 10.07 10.27 -5.68
N GLU A 218 11.21 10.43 -6.36
CA GLU A 218 12.56 10.12 -5.83
C GLU A 218 12.70 8.71 -5.22
N GLY A 219 12.12 7.68 -5.86
CA GLY A 219 12.23 6.30 -5.38
C GLY A 219 11.17 5.90 -4.33
N LYS A 220 10.17 6.76 -4.09
CA LYS A 220 9.14 6.54 -3.07
C LYS A 220 7.74 6.86 -3.61
N TYR A 221 6.74 6.15 -3.13
CA TYR A 221 5.33 6.51 -3.28
C TYR A 221 4.92 7.37 -2.10
N ILE A 222 4.59 8.64 -2.36
CA ILE A 222 4.16 9.63 -1.36
C ILE A 222 2.74 10.09 -1.63
N ALA A 223 2.07 10.65 -0.62
CA ALA A 223 0.73 11.21 -0.79
C ALA A 223 0.70 12.31 -1.88
N GLN A 224 -0.13 12.12 -2.91
CA GLN A 224 -0.43 13.14 -3.91
C GLN A 224 -1.73 13.87 -3.59
N GLU A 225 -2.77 13.13 -3.25
CA GLU A 225 -4.10 13.66 -2.94
C GLU A 225 -4.73 12.86 -1.80
N ILE A 226 -5.43 13.56 -0.90
CA ILE A 226 -6.26 12.95 0.13
C ILE A 226 -7.70 13.42 -0.09
N ARG A 227 -8.64 12.48 -0.18
CA ARG A 227 -10.06 12.76 -0.39
C ARG A 227 -10.89 12.10 0.70
N HIS A 228 -11.90 12.81 1.20
CA HIS A 228 -12.94 12.21 2.03
C HIS A 228 -14.10 11.78 1.16
N ILE A 229 -14.54 10.54 1.36
CA ILE A 229 -15.69 9.96 0.68
C ILE A 229 -16.75 9.58 1.72
N ASP A 230 -17.94 10.17 1.57
CA ASP A 230 -19.08 9.93 2.45
C ASP A 230 -19.61 8.50 2.33
N ASP A 231 -20.12 7.96 3.44
CA ASP A 231 -20.70 6.60 3.53
C ASP A 231 -21.88 6.41 2.56
N ASP A 232 -22.71 7.44 2.32
CA ASP A 232 -23.84 7.36 1.38
C ASP A 232 -23.40 7.11 -0.07
N LYS A 233 -22.17 7.51 -0.43
CA LYS A 233 -21.58 7.21 -1.75
C LYS A 233 -21.01 5.79 -1.83
N MET A 234 -20.79 5.12 -0.69
CA MET A 234 -20.44 3.69 -0.66
C MET A 234 -21.58 2.80 -1.15
N GLN A 235 -22.86 3.21 -1.10
CA GLN A 235 -23.92 2.37 -1.64
C GLN A 235 -24.01 2.39 -3.19
N THR A 236 -23.44 3.42 -3.82
CA THR A 236 -23.42 3.56 -5.29
C THR A 236 -22.06 3.26 -5.91
N GLU A 237 -20.96 3.39 -5.17
CA GLU A 237 -19.60 3.10 -5.64
C GLU A 237 -18.88 2.02 -4.81
N GLY A 238 -19.43 1.64 -3.65
CA GLY A 238 -18.98 0.51 -2.82
C GLY A 238 -19.67 -0.79 -3.19
N THR A 239 -19.68 -1.11 -4.49
CA THR A 239 -19.70 -2.53 -4.85
C THR A 239 -18.34 -3.08 -4.41
N PRO A 240 -18.27 -4.17 -3.61
CA PRO A 240 -17.05 -4.98 -3.63
C PRO A 240 -16.80 -5.32 -5.09
N LEU A 241 -15.64 -4.98 -5.66
CA LEU A 241 -15.27 -5.50 -6.97
C LEU A 241 -15.52 -7.01 -6.93
N GLN A 242 -16.37 -7.48 -7.84
CA GLN A 242 -16.90 -8.83 -7.75
C GLN A 242 -15.75 -9.83 -7.80
N PHE A 243 -15.75 -10.77 -6.87
CA PHE A 243 -15.18 -12.09 -7.08
C PHE A 243 -15.64 -12.59 -8.46
N THR A 244 -14.70 -12.74 -9.38
CA THR A 244 -14.94 -13.46 -10.63
C THR A 244 -15.29 -14.89 -10.24
N LYS A 245 -16.58 -15.19 -10.28
CA LYS A 245 -17.12 -16.52 -10.02
C LYS A 245 -16.50 -17.50 -11.02
N ARG A 246 -15.76 -18.50 -10.54
CA ARG A 246 -15.28 -19.63 -11.36
C ARG A 246 -16.46 -20.19 -12.15
N LYS A 247 -16.36 -20.18 -13.48
CA LYS A 247 -17.12 -21.09 -14.32
C LYS A 247 -16.46 -22.46 -14.21
N ASN A 248 -17.26 -23.46 -13.84
CA ASN A 248 -16.91 -24.87 -14.01
C ASN A 248 -16.77 -25.21 -15.50
#